data_AF-A0A975D189-F1
#
_entry.id   AF-A0A975D189-F1
#
_cell.length_a   1.000
_cell.length_b   1.000
_cell.length_c   1.000
_cell.angle_alpha   90.00
_cell.angle_beta   90.00
_cell.angle_gamma   90.00
#
_symmetry.space_group_name_H-M   'P 1'
#
loop_
_entity.id
_entity.type
_entity.pdbx_description
1 polymer ?
#
loop_
_entity_poly.entity_id
_entity_poly.type
_entity_poly.pdbx_seq_one_letter_code
_entity_poly.pdbx_strand_id
1 'polypeptide(L)' 'MIKHLSLLEIINILRAGGGATVSARQFTALDLVNMARSLRGAAVLNVANSQALTGLDMISIARGATKPAFVTFSGRAE' A
#
# COMPACT_ATOMS: atom_id res chain seq x y z
N MET A 1 -10.33 -1.38 -14.72
CA MET A 1 -11.39 -0.60 -14.07
C MET A 1 -10.82 -0.04 -12.77
N ILE A 2 -10.45 1.24 -12.74
CA ILE A 2 -9.91 1.90 -11.54
C ILE A 2 -11.12 2.29 -10.69
N LYS A 3 -11.31 1.62 -9.54
CA LYS A 3 -12.31 2.03 -8.55
C LYS A 3 -11.64 3.00 -7.58
N HIS A 4 -12.23 4.17 -7.37
CA HIS A 4 -11.84 5.07 -6.27
C HIS A 4 -12.36 4.47 -4.97
N LEU A 5 -11.59 3.55 -4.39
CA LEU A 5 -11.89 2.96 -3.09
C LEU A 5 -11.39 3.89 -1.98
N SER A 6 -12.18 4.03 -0.94
CA SER A 6 -11.75 4.67 0.30
C SER A 6 -10.63 3.88 0.98
N LEU A 7 -9.87 4.54 1.86
CA LEU A 7 -8.85 3.91 2.71
C LEU A 7 -9.40 2.67 3.44
N LEU A 8 -10.62 2.77 3.99
CA LEU A 8 -11.24 1.70 4.75
C LEU A 8 -11.55 0.47 3.88
N GLU A 9 -12.06 0.68 2.68
CA GLU A 9 -12.34 -0.39 1.73
C GLU A 9 -11.07 -1.11 1.30
N ILE A 10 -10.00 -0.35 1.05
CA ILE A 10 -8.68 -0.92 0.72
C ILE A 10 -8.17 -1.76 1.89
N ILE A 11 -8.23 -1.25 3.12
CA ILE A 11 -7.82 -1.99 4.32
C ILE A 11 -8.63 -3.29 4.47
N ASN A 12 -9.94 -3.27 4.22
CA ASN A 12 -10.76 -4.47 4.31
C ASN A 12 -10.35 -5.52 3.26
N ILE A 13 -10.02 -5.10 2.04
CA ILE A 13 -9.49 -6.00 0.99
C ILE A 13 -8.16 -6.61 1.44
N LEU A 14 -7.22 -5.80 1.94
CA LEU A 14 -5.90 -6.25 2.38
C LEU A 14 -6.01 -7.24 3.57
N ARG A 15 -6.94 -6.99 4.50
CA ARG A 15 -7.22 -7.89 5.63
C ARG A 15 -7.85 -9.20 5.21
N ALA A 16 -8.63 -9.19 4.13
CA ALA A 16 -9.17 -10.41 3.53
C ALA A 16 -8.12 -11.19 2.74
N GLY A 17 -6.88 -10.70 2.63
CA GLY A 17 -5.80 -11.32 1.86
C GLY A 17 -5.78 -10.92 0.39
N GLY A 18 -6.60 -9.95 -0.03
CA GLY A 18 -6.58 -9.39 -1.37
C GLY A 18 -5.42 -8.40 -1.58
N GLY A 19 -4.97 -8.25 -2.82
CA GLY A 19 -4.01 -7.22 -3.19
C GLY A 19 -4.67 -5.89 -3.58
N ALA A 20 -3.94 -4.79 -3.44
CA ALA A 20 -4.39 -3.47 -3.87
C ALA A 20 -3.25 -2.67 -4.52
N THR A 21 -3.61 -1.83 -5.49
CA THR A 21 -2.72 -0.79 -6.03
C THR A 21 -3.26 0.58 -5.62
N VAL A 22 -2.41 1.41 -5.02
CA VAL A 22 -2.75 2.75 -4.54
C VAL A 22 -1.71 3.76 -5.01
N SER A 23 -2.11 5.02 -5.18
CA SER A 23 -1.17 6.09 -5.52
C SER A 23 -0.66 6.78 -4.25
N ALA A 24 0.65 6.94 -4.12
CA ALA A 24 1.26 7.73 -3.05
C ALA A 24 0.88 9.22 -3.07
N ARG A 25 0.27 9.70 -4.16
CA ARG A 25 -0.27 11.08 -4.23
C ARG A 25 -1.64 11.23 -3.54
N GLN A 26 -2.33 10.12 -3.30
CA GLN A 26 -3.71 10.12 -2.76
C GLN A 26 -3.76 9.85 -1.26
N PHE A 27 -2.68 9.29 -0.71
CA PHE A 27 -2.63 8.83 0.68
C PHE A 27 -1.39 9.38 1.35
N THR A 28 -1.49 9.66 2.65
CA THR A 28 -0.32 10.05 3.44
C THR A 28 0.59 8.85 3.67
N ALA A 29 1.86 9.09 4.02
CA ALA A 29 2.78 8.01 4.41
C ALA A 29 2.22 7.18 5.57
N LEU A 30 1.51 7.81 6.52
CA LEU A 30 0.88 7.13 7.65
C LEU A 30 -0.26 6.20 7.19
N ASP A 31 -1.09 6.64 6.25
CA ASP A 31 -2.15 5.79 5.67
C ASP A 31 -1.55 4.56 5.01
N LEU A 32 -0.49 4.74 4.23
CA LEU A 32 0.21 3.64 3.56
C LEU A 32 0.86 2.66 4.56
N VAL A 33 1.41 3.15 5.68
CA VAL A 33 1.89 2.31 6.78
C VAL A 33 0.74 1.49 7.38
N ASN A 34 -0.42 2.11 7.60
CA ASN A 34 -1.59 1.43 8.15
C ASN A 34 -2.15 0.36 7.18
N MET A 35 -2.13 0.63 5.88
CA MET A 35 -2.46 -0.35 4.85
C MET A 35 -1.46 -1.52 4.87
N ALA A 36 -0.16 -1.24 4.88
CA ALA A 36 0.87 -2.26 4.92
C ALA A 36 0.76 -3.17 6.16
N ARG A 37 0.48 -2.60 7.33
CA ARG A 37 0.20 -3.34 8.57
C ARG A 37 -1.06 -4.20 8.52
N SER A 38 -2.00 -3.85 7.64
CA SER A 38 -3.26 -4.57 7.48
C SER A 38 -3.17 -5.73 6.49
N LEU A 39 -2.04 -5.88 5.79
CA LEU A 39 -1.80 -7.00 4.88
C LEU A 39 -1.86 -8.33 5.63
N ARG A 40 -2.52 -9.33 5.02
CA ARG A 40 -2.56 -10.70 5.52
C ARG A 40 -2.24 -11.71 4.43
N GLY A 41 -1.67 -12.84 4.82
CA GLY A 41 -1.32 -13.91 3.89
C GLY A 41 -0.33 -13.44 2.82
N ALA A 42 -0.54 -13.87 1.57
CA ALA A 42 0.29 -13.50 0.43
C ALA A 42 -0.18 -12.20 -0.27
N ALA A 43 -0.93 -11.34 0.43
CA ALA A 43 -1.42 -10.09 -0.12
C ALA A 43 -0.28 -9.14 -0.53
N VAL A 44 -0.52 -8.35 -1.57
CA VAL A 44 0.43 -7.38 -2.10
C VAL A 44 -0.18 -5.99 -2.14
N LEU A 45 0.52 -5.02 -1.55
CA LEU A 45 0.22 -3.60 -1.70
C LEU A 45 1.20 -2.97 -2.68
N ASN A 46 0.73 -2.56 -3.85
CA ASN A 46 1.52 -1.81 -4.81
C ASN A 46 1.28 -0.30 -4.62
N VAL A 47 2.34 0.43 -4.30
CA VAL A 47 2.32 1.88 -4.11
C VAL A 47 2.90 2.54 -5.36
N ALA A 48 2.01 3.00 -6.24
CA ALA A 48 2.34 3.77 -7.44
C ALA A 48 2.70 5.22 -7.10
N ASN A 49 3.35 5.92 -8.03
CA ASN A 49 3.85 7.28 -7.84
C ASN A 49 4.77 7.43 -6.61
N SER A 50 5.57 6.40 -6.30
CA SER A 50 6.41 6.36 -5.09
C SER A 50 7.46 7.47 -5.02
N GLN A 51 7.69 8.21 -6.11
CA GLN A 51 8.50 9.43 -6.15
C GLN A 51 7.95 10.54 -5.23
N ALA A 52 6.68 10.48 -4.84
CA ALA A 52 6.09 11.39 -3.86
C ALA A 52 6.48 11.06 -2.41
N LEU A 53 7.18 9.95 -2.17
CA LEU A 53 7.59 9.48 -0.85
C LEU A 53 9.09 9.67 -0.66
N THR A 54 9.50 9.95 0.57
CA THR A 54 10.92 9.90 0.94
C THR A 54 11.38 8.46 1.15
N GLY A 55 12.70 8.23 1.15
CA GLY A 55 13.25 6.92 1.49
C GLY A 55 12.83 6.43 2.89
N LEU A 56 12.70 7.33 3.86
CA LEU A 56 12.25 6.99 5.22
C LEU A 56 10.77 6.58 5.26
N ASP A 57 9.93 7.21 4.44
CA ASP A 57 8.53 6.81 4.29
C ASP A 57 8.45 5.40 3.72
N MET A 58 9.18 5.13 2.63
CA MET A 58 9.21 3.82 1.99
C MET A 58 9.68 2.72 2.95
N ILE A 59 10.72 2.98 3.74
CA ILE A 59 11.20 2.05 4.77
C ILE A 59 10.12 1.81 5.84
N SER A 60 9.44 2.86 6.28
CA SER A 60 8.41 2.75 7.31
C SER A 60 7.18 1.98 6.83
N ILE A 61 6.76 2.20 5.58
CA ILE A 61 5.68 1.47 4.92
C ILE A 61 6.08 -0.01 4.76
N ALA A 62 7.27 -0.28 4.22
CA ALA A 62 7.75 -1.65 4.01
C ALA A 62 7.84 -2.44 5.32
N ARG A 63 8.29 -1.81 6.42
CA ARG A 63 8.31 -2.42 7.77
C ARG A 63 6.92 -2.73 8.32
N GLY A 64 5.87 -2.12 7.77
CA GLY A 64 4.49 -2.44 8.12
C GLY A 64 4.06 -3.84 7.65
N ALA A 65 4.62 -4.34 6.55
CA ALA A 65 4.27 -5.65 6.02
C ALA A 65 5.09 -6.77 6.67
N THR A 66 4.40 -7.83 7.09
CA THR A 66 5.02 -9.03 7.65
C THR A 66 4.89 -10.18 6.65
N LYS A 67 5.96 -10.95 6.43
CA LYS A 67 5.93 -12.11 5.53
C LYS A 67 4.77 -13.05 5.88
N PRO A 68 4.04 -13.58 4.88
CA PRO A 68 4.38 -13.61 3.46
C PRO A 68 3.80 -12.44 2.64
N ALA A 69 3.34 -11.35 3.26
CA ALA A 69 2.88 -10.18 2.53
C ALA A 69 4.04 -9.27 2.10
N PHE A 70 3.82 -8.51 1.01
CA PHE A 70 4.84 -7.62 0.45
C PHE A 70 4.26 -6.26 0.04
N VAL A 71 5.09 -5.22 0.17
CA VAL A 71 4.82 -3.90 -0.41
C VAL A 71 5.76 -3.71 -1.58
N THR A 72 5.22 -3.30 -2.73
CA THR A 72 6.01 -2.88 -3.89
C THR A 72 5.84 -1.39 -4.13
N PHE A 73 6.88 -0.75 -4.65
CA PHE A 73 6.88 0.67 -4.95
C PHE A 73 7.18 0.87 -6.43
N SER A 74 6.36 1.66 -7.11
CA SER A 74 6.51 1.91 -8.54
C SER A 74 6.43 3.41 -8.84
N GLY A 75 7.34 3.87 -9.71
CA GLY A 75 7.45 5.29 -10.09
C GLY A 75 6.48 5.75 -11.17
N ARG A 76 5.68 4.85 -11.77
CA ARG A 76 4.75 5.19 -12.86
C ARG A 76 3.31 5.29 -12.33
N ALA A 77 2.60 6.34 -12.71
CA ALA A 77 1.14 6.36 -12.73
C ALA A 77 0.70 5.62 -14.00
N GLU A 78 -0.16 4.62 -13.87
CA GLU A 78 -1.05 4.21 -14.96
C GLU A 78 -2.33 5.05 -14.92
#